data_AF-A0A840HPR6-F1
#
_entry.id   AF-A0A840HPR6-F1
#
_cell.length_a   1.000
_cell.length_b   1.000
_cell.length_c   1.000
_cell.angle_alpha   90.00
_cell.angle_beta   90.00
_cell.angle_gamma   90.00
#
_symmetry.space_group_name_H-M   'P 1'
#
loop_
_entity.id
_entity.type
_entity.pdbx_description
1 polymer ?
#
loop_
_entity_poly.entity_id
_entity_poly.type
_entity_poly.pdbx_seq_one_letter_code
_entity_poly.pdbx_strand_id
1 'polypeptide(L)'
;MKSFDQSLYTTPQAPAALSLSDTGYLFVPQDCEQGALRRVHVALHGCRQNAREIGLKFVNDTGYNAWADTNRLIILYPQTRTSLYRPTNPQACWDWWSYVNHTSSYVTKSGAQINAVKAMLDALATDGATPVSATRQLTSAPQGLTVIDASDTSVDLVWSPLAGATTYRVLRAGPDDTFQRIGEVAGASFGDSDLRPQTTYRWRVSAVLKGAEGPASEEASATTRSTPPRCNHPGTCPVTK
;
A
#
# COMPACT_ATOMS: atom_id res chain seq x y z
N MET A 1 -2.63 -15.28 16.99
CA MET A 1 -3.37 -14.62 15.88
C MET A 1 -2.36 -13.98 14.94
N LYS A 2 -2.49 -14.16 13.63
CA LYS A 2 -1.61 -13.56 12.63
C LYS A 2 -2.42 -12.66 11.70
N SER A 3 -1.84 -11.54 11.28
CA SER A 3 -2.38 -10.70 10.20
C SER A 3 -1.65 -11.00 8.90
N PHE A 4 -2.32 -10.85 7.76
CA PHE A 4 -1.72 -10.97 6.44
C PHE A 4 -2.15 -9.83 5.51
N ASP A 5 -1.37 -9.57 4.47
CA ASP A 5 -1.71 -8.59 3.42
C ASP A 5 -2.78 -9.21 2.51
N GLN A 6 -4.03 -8.79 2.72
CA GLN A 6 -5.18 -9.24 1.95
C GLN A 6 -5.15 -8.72 0.51
N SER A 7 -4.45 -7.62 0.25
CA SER A 7 -4.39 -7.01 -1.08
C SER A 7 -3.71 -7.88 -2.13
N LEU A 8 -2.88 -8.83 -1.69
CA LEU A 8 -2.26 -9.82 -2.57
C LEU A 8 -3.30 -10.69 -3.30
N TYR A 9 -4.48 -10.87 -2.70
CA TYR A 9 -5.53 -11.77 -3.18
C TYR A 9 -6.66 -11.05 -3.92
N THR A 10 -6.56 -9.73 -4.14
CA THR A 10 -7.58 -8.96 -4.88
C THR A 10 -7.14 -8.59 -6.30
N THR A 11 -5.93 -8.95 -6.70
CA THR A 11 -5.35 -8.66 -8.02
C THR A 11 -6.23 -9.19 -9.16
N PRO A 12 -6.44 -8.43 -10.25
CA PRO A 12 -5.80 -7.14 -10.58
C PRO A 12 -6.43 -5.90 -9.93
N GLN A 13 -7.50 -6.04 -9.16
CA GLN A 13 -8.18 -4.90 -8.55
C GLN A 13 -7.52 -4.47 -7.24
N ALA A 14 -7.54 -3.16 -6.98
CA ALA A 14 -7.25 -2.66 -5.65
C ALA A 14 -8.34 -3.15 -4.65
N PRO A 15 -8.00 -3.49 -3.40
CA PRO A 15 -8.98 -3.93 -2.39
C PRO A 15 -10.13 -2.95 -2.22
N ALA A 16 -9.80 -1.66 -2.32
CA ALA A 16 -10.72 -0.53 -2.34
C ALA A 16 -11.89 -0.70 -3.32
N ALA A 17 -11.59 -1.12 -4.55
CA ALA A 17 -12.58 -1.30 -5.61
C ALA A 17 -13.54 -2.46 -5.30
N LEU A 18 -13.13 -3.39 -4.44
CA LEU A 18 -13.93 -4.54 -4.02
C LEU A 18 -14.57 -4.32 -2.64
N SER A 19 -14.43 -3.14 -2.02
CA SER A 19 -14.84 -2.90 -0.62
C SER A 19 -14.18 -3.86 0.38
N LEU A 20 -12.97 -4.32 0.09
CA LEU A 20 -12.15 -5.19 0.94
C LEU A 20 -11.05 -4.39 1.65
N SER A 21 -10.70 -4.79 2.87
CA SER A 21 -9.57 -4.24 3.63
C SER A 21 -8.23 -4.70 3.02
N ASP A 22 -7.15 -3.96 3.27
CA ASP A 22 -5.79 -4.38 2.92
C ASP A 22 -5.24 -5.45 3.87
N THR A 23 -5.86 -5.62 5.05
CA THR A 23 -5.41 -6.57 6.08
C THR A 23 -6.50 -7.60 6.39
N GLY A 24 -6.13 -8.88 6.36
CA GLY A 24 -6.93 -10.00 6.83
C GLY A 24 -6.26 -10.68 8.04
N TYR A 25 -6.96 -11.59 8.70
CA TYR A 25 -6.44 -12.30 9.88
C TYR A 25 -6.57 -13.81 9.73
N LEU A 26 -5.68 -14.54 10.38
CA LEU A 26 -5.75 -15.98 10.50
C LEU A 26 -5.38 -16.46 11.90
N PHE A 27 -6.13 -17.45 12.38
CA PHE A 27 -5.74 -18.27 13.50
C PHE A 27 -5.11 -19.56 13.00
N VAL A 28 -3.88 -19.83 13.45
CA VAL A 28 -3.13 -21.05 13.12
C VAL A 28 -2.85 -21.76 14.45
N PRO A 29 -3.43 -22.94 14.69
CA PRO A 29 -3.06 -23.79 15.82
C PRO A 29 -1.57 -24.10 15.82
N GLN A 30 -0.95 -24.28 17.00
CA GLN A 30 0.49 -24.49 17.11
C GLN A 30 0.98 -25.74 16.34
N ASP A 31 0.20 -26.82 16.33
CA ASP A 31 0.52 -28.04 15.58
C ASP A 31 0.41 -27.84 14.06
N CYS A 32 -0.50 -26.98 13.63
CA CYS A 32 -0.56 -26.47 12.28
C CYS A 32 0.61 -25.54 11.94
N GLU A 33 1.43 -25.04 12.87
CA GLU A 33 2.66 -24.34 12.48
C GLU A 33 3.78 -25.32 12.11
N GLN A 34 3.68 -26.58 12.56
CA GLN A 34 4.75 -27.58 12.49
C GLN A 34 4.61 -28.59 11.33
N GLY A 35 3.77 -28.30 10.33
CA GLY A 35 3.66 -29.12 9.11
C GLY A 35 2.60 -30.23 9.13
N ALA A 36 1.76 -30.32 10.16
CA ALA A 36 0.66 -31.28 10.19
C ALA A 36 -0.37 -31.01 9.07
N LEU A 37 -1.11 -32.04 8.64
CA LEU A 37 -2.25 -31.88 7.72
C LEU A 37 -3.30 -30.93 8.31
N ARG A 38 -3.78 -29.99 7.49
CA ARG A 38 -4.63 -28.87 7.94
C ARG A 38 -5.93 -28.85 7.15
N ARG A 39 -7.04 -28.58 7.82
CA ARG A 39 -8.27 -28.13 7.15
C ARG A 39 -8.45 -26.65 7.44
N VAL A 40 -9.14 -25.95 6.54
CA VAL A 40 -9.38 -24.52 6.66
C VAL A 40 -10.87 -24.28 6.82
N HIS A 41 -11.24 -23.42 7.77
CA HIS A 41 -12.57 -22.83 7.88
C HIS A 41 -12.49 -21.33 7.63
N VAL A 42 -13.42 -20.78 6.84
CA VAL A 42 -13.49 -19.33 6.61
C VAL A 42 -14.62 -18.76 7.45
N ALA A 43 -14.28 -17.87 8.37
CA ALA A 43 -15.25 -17.15 9.19
C ALA A 43 -15.43 -15.73 8.66
N LEU A 44 -16.58 -15.47 8.04
CA LEU A 44 -16.94 -14.17 7.48
C LEU A 44 -17.74 -13.36 8.49
N HIS A 45 -17.24 -12.18 8.84
CA HIS A 45 -17.92 -11.27 9.75
C HIS A 45 -19.15 -10.62 9.10
N GLY A 46 -20.12 -10.14 9.90
CA GLY A 46 -21.27 -9.38 9.41
C GLY A 46 -20.97 -7.92 9.10
N CYS A 47 -21.98 -7.16 8.69
CA CYS A 47 -21.85 -5.71 8.52
C CYS A 47 -21.41 -5.03 9.83
N ARG A 48 -20.55 -4.02 9.74
CA ARG A 48 -19.93 -3.28 10.86
C ARG A 48 -19.14 -4.16 11.84
N GLN A 49 -18.81 -5.39 11.46
CA GLN A 49 -18.03 -6.30 12.30
C GLN A 49 -16.60 -6.52 11.77
N ASN A 50 -16.15 -5.67 10.84
CA ASN A 50 -14.77 -5.68 10.41
C ASN A 50 -13.84 -5.11 11.50
N ALA A 51 -12.55 -5.41 11.40
CA ALA A 51 -11.57 -5.07 12.41
C ALA A 51 -11.41 -3.56 12.65
N ARG A 52 -11.75 -2.73 11.66
CA ARG A 52 -11.72 -1.27 11.79
C ARG A 52 -12.82 -0.73 12.72
N GLU A 53 -14.01 -1.35 12.71
CA GLU A 53 -15.17 -0.90 13.48
C GLU A 53 -15.16 -1.46 14.91
N ILE A 54 -14.83 -2.75 15.07
CA ILE A 54 -14.97 -3.43 16.36
C ILE A 54 -13.65 -4.00 16.91
N GLY A 55 -12.52 -3.67 16.30
CA GLY A 55 -11.25 -4.34 16.60
C GLY A 55 -11.31 -5.83 16.28
N LEU A 56 -10.52 -6.63 16.98
CA LEU A 56 -10.47 -8.07 16.75
C LEU A 56 -11.58 -8.86 17.45
N LYS A 57 -12.68 -8.24 17.88
CA LYS A 57 -13.77 -8.93 18.60
C LYS A 57 -14.35 -10.10 17.82
N PHE A 58 -14.69 -9.92 16.54
CA PHE A 58 -15.17 -11.05 15.72
C PHE A 58 -14.12 -12.16 15.58
N VAL A 59 -12.85 -11.76 15.50
CA VAL A 59 -11.71 -12.66 15.32
C VAL A 59 -11.38 -13.43 16.61
N ASN A 60 -11.57 -12.83 17.79
CA ASN A 60 -11.15 -13.39 19.08
C ASN A 60 -12.30 -14.01 19.87
N ASP A 61 -13.52 -13.46 19.78
CA ASP A 61 -14.58 -13.68 20.77
C ASP A 61 -15.73 -14.54 20.24
N THR A 62 -15.68 -14.96 18.98
CA THR A 62 -16.70 -15.82 18.33
C THR A 62 -16.57 -17.30 18.65
N GLY A 63 -15.50 -17.71 19.35
CA GLY A 63 -15.27 -19.09 19.78
C GLY A 63 -14.65 -20.01 18.72
N TYR A 64 -14.55 -19.59 17.45
CA TYR A 64 -13.95 -20.41 16.39
C TYR A 64 -12.50 -20.83 16.71
N ASN A 65 -11.68 -19.92 17.28
CA ASN A 65 -10.28 -20.20 17.57
C ASN A 65 -10.10 -21.32 18.60
N ALA A 66 -10.90 -21.31 19.67
CA ALA A 66 -10.83 -22.32 20.71
C ALA A 66 -11.17 -23.71 20.15
N TRP A 67 -12.16 -23.79 19.27
CA TRP A 67 -12.50 -25.05 18.60
C TRP A 67 -11.43 -25.46 17.58
N ALA A 68 -10.88 -24.52 16.84
CA ALA A 68 -9.81 -24.76 15.87
C ALA A 68 -8.54 -25.34 16.50
N ASP A 69 -8.16 -24.82 17.67
CA ASP A 69 -6.94 -25.21 18.40
C ASP A 69 -6.91 -26.70 18.75
N THR A 70 -8.07 -27.28 19.06
CA THR A 70 -8.19 -28.71 19.40
C THR A 70 -8.56 -29.61 18.22
N ASN A 71 -8.82 -29.04 17.03
CA ASN A 71 -9.34 -29.79 15.87
C ASN A 71 -8.48 -29.66 14.60
N ARG A 72 -7.27 -29.08 14.71
CA ARG A 72 -6.32 -28.91 13.59
C ARG A 72 -6.91 -28.11 12.43
N LEU A 73 -7.58 -27.01 12.77
CA LEU A 73 -8.22 -26.14 11.80
C LEU A 73 -7.54 -24.78 11.78
N ILE A 74 -7.16 -24.33 10.59
CA ILE A 74 -6.87 -22.91 10.39
C ILE A 74 -8.20 -22.19 10.27
N ILE A 75 -8.35 -21.06 10.99
CA ILE A 75 -9.47 -20.15 10.75
C ILE A 75 -8.97 -18.95 9.96
N LEU A 76 -9.52 -18.76 8.77
CA LEU A 76 -9.30 -17.59 7.94
C LEU A 76 -10.39 -16.56 8.20
N TYR A 77 -10.00 -15.32 8.47
CA TYR A 77 -10.88 -14.17 8.74
C TYR A 77 -10.63 -13.04 7.73
N PRO A 78 -11.14 -13.16 6.50
CA PRO A 78 -11.11 -12.06 5.53
C PRO A 78 -11.86 -10.84 6.05
N GLN A 79 -11.46 -9.65 5.64
CA GLN A 79 -11.99 -8.38 6.14
C GLN A 79 -12.54 -7.51 5.01
N THR A 80 -13.75 -7.02 5.17
CA THR A 80 -14.30 -5.96 4.33
C THR A 80 -13.89 -4.58 4.88
N ARG A 81 -14.15 -3.53 4.10
CA ARG A 81 -14.05 -2.14 4.55
C ARG A 81 -15.26 -1.33 4.12
N THR A 82 -15.47 -0.21 4.81
CA THR A 82 -16.48 0.78 4.44
C THR A 82 -16.14 1.42 3.10
N SER A 83 -17.15 1.66 2.27
CA SER A 83 -17.04 2.42 1.04
C SER A 83 -18.17 3.45 0.96
N LEU A 84 -17.83 4.74 0.92
CA LEU A 84 -18.81 5.85 0.89
C LEU A 84 -19.13 6.33 -0.54
N TYR A 85 -18.31 5.94 -1.51
CA TYR A 85 -18.46 6.24 -2.92
C TYR A 85 -18.65 4.94 -3.69
N ARG A 86 -19.09 4.99 -4.95
CA ARG A 86 -19.31 3.76 -5.74
C ARG A 86 -18.02 2.89 -5.73
N PRO A 87 -18.11 1.62 -5.33
CA PRO A 87 -19.32 0.92 -4.89
C PRO A 87 -19.74 1.29 -3.46
N THR A 88 -20.98 1.72 -3.25
CA THR A 88 -21.45 2.20 -1.95
C THR A 88 -21.70 1.03 -0.99
N ASN A 89 -20.97 1.00 0.11
CA ASN A 89 -21.05 0.01 1.18
C ASN A 89 -20.66 0.64 2.54
N PRO A 90 -21.48 1.54 3.10
CA PRO A 90 -21.14 2.32 4.28
C PRO A 90 -21.02 1.46 5.55
N GLN A 91 -21.61 0.26 5.55
CA GLN A 91 -21.61 -0.65 6.69
C GLN A 91 -20.57 -1.76 6.55
N ALA A 92 -19.68 -1.70 5.55
CA ALA A 92 -18.67 -2.73 5.31
C ALA A 92 -19.27 -4.16 5.25
N CYS A 93 -20.41 -4.34 4.60
CA CYS A 93 -21.01 -5.66 4.38
C CYS A 93 -20.23 -6.45 3.31
N TRP A 94 -20.37 -7.77 3.27
CA TRP A 94 -20.00 -8.57 2.10
C TRP A 94 -20.91 -8.23 0.91
N ASP A 95 -20.45 -8.46 -0.32
CA ASP A 95 -21.24 -8.18 -1.51
C ASP A 95 -22.35 -9.21 -1.71
N TRP A 96 -23.53 -8.92 -1.14
CA TRP A 96 -24.75 -9.73 -1.28
C TRP A 96 -25.88 -8.99 -2.01
N TRP A 97 -25.63 -7.75 -2.47
CA TRP A 97 -26.58 -6.97 -3.26
C TRP A 97 -25.98 -6.40 -4.55
N SER A 98 -24.87 -6.98 -5.02
CA SER A 98 -24.18 -6.57 -6.25
C SER A 98 -23.68 -5.12 -6.24
N TYR A 99 -23.11 -4.67 -5.12
CA TYR A 99 -22.57 -3.30 -5.07
C TYR A 99 -21.27 -3.17 -5.85
N VAL A 100 -20.45 -4.21 -5.96
CA VAL A 100 -19.08 -4.09 -6.50
C VAL A 100 -19.09 -3.75 -7.99
N ASN A 101 -19.89 -4.46 -8.78
CA ASN A 101 -19.88 -4.33 -10.23
C ASN A 101 -21.28 -4.29 -10.86
N HIS A 102 -22.35 -4.32 -10.07
CA HIS A 102 -23.74 -4.31 -10.54
C HIS A 102 -24.08 -5.46 -11.53
N THR A 103 -23.40 -6.60 -11.39
CA THR A 103 -23.69 -7.83 -12.14
C THR A 103 -24.14 -8.95 -11.20
N SER A 104 -24.80 -10.00 -11.71
CA SER A 104 -25.20 -11.17 -10.89
C SER A 104 -24.05 -12.07 -10.43
N SER A 105 -22.79 -11.78 -10.81
CA SER A 105 -21.66 -12.65 -10.46
C SER A 105 -21.34 -12.68 -8.97
N TYR A 106 -21.82 -11.70 -8.18
CA TYR A 106 -21.58 -11.62 -6.73
C TYR A 106 -21.98 -12.88 -5.94
N VAL A 107 -22.96 -13.66 -6.43
CA VAL A 107 -23.41 -14.93 -5.83
C VAL A 107 -22.82 -16.18 -6.49
N THR A 108 -22.03 -16.03 -7.57
CA THR A 108 -21.45 -17.15 -8.30
C THR A 108 -19.96 -17.30 -7.98
N LYS A 109 -19.37 -18.41 -8.44
CA LYS A 109 -17.92 -18.64 -8.30
C LYS A 109 -17.06 -17.57 -8.98
N SER A 110 -17.61 -16.71 -9.84
CA SER A 110 -16.87 -15.63 -10.51
C SER A 110 -17.01 -14.28 -9.82
N GLY A 111 -17.70 -14.19 -8.68
CA GLY A 111 -17.84 -12.97 -7.90
C GLY A 111 -16.49 -12.47 -7.37
N ALA A 112 -16.24 -11.16 -7.43
CA ALA A 112 -14.92 -10.60 -7.13
C ALA A 112 -14.47 -10.87 -5.68
N GLN A 113 -15.37 -10.73 -4.70
CA GLN A 113 -15.05 -11.06 -3.30
C GLN A 113 -14.90 -12.57 -3.09
N ILE A 114 -15.70 -13.40 -3.78
CA ILE A 114 -15.59 -14.86 -3.74
C ILE A 114 -14.23 -15.31 -4.30
N ASN A 115 -13.80 -14.74 -5.43
CA ASN A 115 -12.49 -14.99 -6.02
C ASN A 115 -11.36 -14.61 -5.06
N ALA A 116 -11.46 -13.47 -4.37
CA ALA A 116 -10.46 -13.06 -3.40
C ALA A 116 -10.35 -14.05 -2.23
N VAL A 117 -11.47 -14.48 -1.65
CA VAL A 117 -11.48 -15.50 -0.58
C VAL A 117 -10.95 -16.84 -1.09
N LYS A 118 -11.29 -17.23 -2.32
CA LYS A 118 -10.78 -18.45 -2.95
C LYS A 118 -9.26 -18.40 -3.15
N ALA A 119 -8.71 -17.26 -3.56
CA ALA A 119 -7.26 -17.09 -3.71
C ALA A 119 -6.53 -17.17 -2.36
N MET A 120 -7.13 -16.65 -1.28
CA MET A 120 -6.59 -16.83 0.08
C MET A 120 -6.60 -18.31 0.50
N LEU A 121 -7.67 -19.04 0.18
CA LEU A 121 -7.76 -20.48 0.43
C LEU A 121 -6.73 -21.27 -0.38
N ASP A 122 -6.52 -20.92 -1.64
CA ASP A 122 -5.54 -21.57 -2.51
C ASP A 122 -4.12 -21.41 -1.97
N ALA A 123 -3.77 -20.21 -1.50
CA ALA A 123 -2.48 -19.96 -0.87
C ALA A 123 -2.27 -20.79 0.42
N LEU A 124 -3.35 -21.08 1.17
CA LEU A 124 -3.29 -21.98 2.33
C LEU A 124 -3.23 -23.47 1.93
N ALA A 125 -3.69 -23.83 0.73
CA ALA A 125 -3.75 -25.20 0.25
C ALA A 125 -2.50 -25.65 -0.50
N THR A 126 -1.76 -24.73 -1.14
CA THR A 126 -0.53 -25.05 -1.88
C THR A 126 0.68 -25.32 -1.00
N ASP A 127 0.60 -25.06 0.31
CA ASP A 127 1.78 -25.04 1.17
C ASP A 127 1.65 -25.88 2.45
N GLY A 128 2.55 -26.87 2.56
CA GLY A 128 3.11 -27.29 3.84
C GLY A 128 3.92 -26.18 4.54
N ALA A 129 4.02 -24.99 3.95
CA ALA A 129 4.72 -23.85 4.52
C ALA A 129 4.01 -23.35 5.79
N THR A 130 4.81 -23.12 6.83
CA THR A 130 4.62 -22.01 7.75
C THR A 130 4.04 -20.80 7.00
N PRO A 131 3.14 -20.00 7.60
CA PRO A 131 2.73 -18.75 6.98
C PRO A 131 3.99 -17.92 6.83
N VAL A 132 4.58 -17.97 5.64
CA VAL A 132 5.69 -17.12 5.29
C VAL A 132 5.07 -15.74 5.42
N SER A 133 5.60 -14.95 6.35
CA SER A 133 5.53 -13.52 6.16
C SER A 133 6.21 -13.27 4.82
N ALA A 134 5.43 -13.33 3.75
CA ALA A 134 5.79 -12.71 2.50
C ALA A 134 5.80 -11.23 2.85
N THR A 135 6.95 -10.74 3.33
CA THR A 135 7.27 -9.33 3.31
C THR A 135 7.05 -8.93 1.86
N ARG A 136 5.93 -8.27 1.59
CA ARG A 136 5.64 -7.70 0.29
C ARG A 136 6.83 -6.79 -0.03
N GLN A 137 7.68 -7.26 -0.92
CA GLN A 137 8.80 -6.49 -1.42
C GLN A 137 8.29 -5.67 -2.59
N LEU A 138 8.64 -4.39 -2.61
CA LEU A 138 8.39 -3.55 -3.78
C LEU A 138 9.36 -4.00 -4.87
N THR A 139 8.85 -4.60 -5.94
CA THR A 139 9.65 -5.11 -7.06
C THR A 139 9.71 -4.12 -8.23
N SER A 140 8.87 -3.10 -8.24
CA SER A 140 8.88 -2.00 -9.20
C SER A 140 9.30 -0.69 -8.56
N ALA A 141 10.00 0.12 -9.34
CA ALA A 141 10.33 1.49 -8.97
C ALA A 141 9.16 2.45 -9.20
N PRO A 142 9.09 3.57 -8.46
CA PRO A 142 8.25 4.71 -8.84
C PRO A 142 8.56 5.18 -10.27
N GLN A 143 7.53 5.54 -11.03
CA GLN A 143 7.66 5.98 -12.42
C GLN A 143 7.27 7.45 -12.57
N GLY A 144 7.75 8.08 -13.64
CA GLY A 144 7.38 9.46 -13.99
C GLY A 144 7.90 10.49 -12.98
N LEU A 145 9.06 10.23 -12.35
CA LEU A 145 9.74 11.25 -11.56
C LEU A 145 10.11 12.43 -12.47
N THR A 146 9.64 13.62 -12.10
CA THR A 146 9.89 14.85 -12.87
C THR A 146 10.05 16.05 -11.94
N VAL A 147 10.84 17.01 -12.40
CA VAL A 147 10.96 18.35 -11.79
C VAL A 147 9.83 19.21 -12.33
N ILE A 148 9.02 19.80 -11.46
CA ILE A 148 7.88 20.65 -11.84
C ILE A 148 8.13 22.14 -11.62
N ASP A 149 9.02 22.49 -10.70
CA ASP A 149 9.48 23.86 -10.49
C ASP A 149 10.93 23.85 -10.00
N ALA A 150 11.66 24.91 -10.31
CA ALA A 150 13.03 25.12 -9.88
C ALA A 150 13.28 26.61 -9.64
N SER A 151 13.74 26.99 -8.46
CA SER A 151 14.23 28.33 -8.14
C SER A 151 15.77 28.38 -8.21
N ASP A 152 16.38 29.44 -7.68
CA ASP A 152 17.82 29.51 -7.47
C ASP A 152 18.29 28.65 -6.29
N THR A 153 17.39 28.29 -5.37
CA THR A 153 17.73 27.60 -4.10
C THR A 153 16.83 26.42 -3.76
N SER A 154 15.85 26.09 -4.61
CA SER A 154 14.89 25.00 -4.38
C SER A 154 14.41 24.34 -5.67
N VAL A 155 13.91 23.12 -5.57
CA VAL A 155 13.31 22.33 -6.66
C VAL A 155 12.13 21.53 -6.12
N ASP A 156 11.03 21.50 -6.86
CA ASP A 156 9.87 20.67 -6.54
C ASP A 156 9.79 19.46 -7.48
N LEU A 157 9.61 18.28 -6.88
CA LEU A 157 9.55 16.99 -7.54
C LEU A 157 8.16 16.36 -7.39
N VAL A 158 7.71 15.67 -8.44
CA VAL A 158 6.53 14.79 -8.39
C VAL A 158 6.80 13.48 -9.11
N TRP A 159 6.08 12.44 -8.73
CA TRP A 159 6.13 11.13 -9.36
C TRP A 159 4.78 10.40 -9.26
N SER A 160 4.66 9.26 -9.95
CA SER A 160 3.47 8.41 -9.83
C SER A 160 3.49 7.60 -8.53
N PRO A 161 2.44 7.67 -7.70
CA PRO A 161 2.35 6.84 -6.49
C PRO A 161 2.35 5.34 -6.83
N LEU A 162 3.11 4.56 -6.06
CA LEU A 162 3.16 3.11 -6.16
C LEU A 162 2.20 2.46 -5.15
N ALA A 163 1.38 1.52 -5.62
CA ALA A 163 0.42 0.83 -4.77
C ALA A 163 1.12 0.06 -3.63
N GLY A 164 0.71 0.36 -2.39
CA GLY A 164 1.27 -0.22 -1.17
C GLY A 164 2.58 0.37 -0.70
N ALA A 165 3.12 1.41 -1.34
CA ALA A 165 4.15 2.22 -0.69
C ALA A 165 3.55 2.90 0.56
N THR A 166 4.25 2.82 1.69
CA THR A 166 3.92 3.57 2.91
C THR A 166 4.60 4.93 2.92
N THR A 167 5.82 5.01 2.38
CA THR A 167 6.62 6.23 2.25
C THR A 167 7.49 6.15 0.99
N TYR A 168 8.15 7.25 0.64
CA TYR A 168 9.12 7.35 -0.44
C TYR A 168 10.40 7.98 0.09
N ARG A 169 11.54 7.37 -0.20
CA ARG A 169 12.87 7.93 0.07
C ARG A 169 13.33 8.70 -1.15
N VAL A 170 13.80 9.92 -0.90
CA VAL A 170 14.30 10.82 -1.92
C VAL A 170 15.81 10.93 -1.77
N LEU A 171 16.52 10.65 -2.86
CA LEU A 171 17.96 10.79 -2.95
C LEU A 171 18.31 11.92 -3.92
N ARG A 172 19.37 12.66 -3.60
CA ARG A 172 19.92 13.73 -4.42
C ARG A 172 21.41 13.52 -4.62
N ALA A 173 21.87 13.68 -5.86
CA ALA A 173 23.27 13.85 -6.20
C ALA A 173 23.52 15.32 -6.59
N GLY A 174 24.60 15.89 -6.05
CA GLY A 174 25.09 17.21 -6.44
C GLY A 174 26.22 17.12 -7.48
N PRO A 175 27.07 18.15 -7.56
CA PRO A 175 28.22 18.16 -8.47
C PRO A 175 29.26 17.04 -8.24
N ASP A 176 29.22 16.40 -7.08
CA ASP A 176 30.06 15.27 -6.68
C ASP A 176 29.53 13.92 -7.18
N ASP A 177 28.44 13.93 -7.93
CA ASP A 177 27.82 12.76 -8.58
C ASP A 177 27.34 11.67 -7.61
N THR A 178 27.33 11.95 -6.31
CA THR A 178 27.08 10.96 -5.26
C THR A 178 25.67 11.14 -4.71
N PHE A 179 24.82 10.13 -4.87
CA PHE A 179 23.47 10.16 -4.32
C PHE A 179 23.48 10.00 -2.81
N GLN A 180 22.87 10.95 -2.12
CA GLN A 180 22.61 10.90 -0.68
C GLN A 180 21.11 11.03 -0.41
N ARG A 181 20.64 10.35 0.63
CA ARG A 181 19.25 10.50 1.08
C ARG A 181 19.06 11.88 1.69
N ILE A 182 18.08 12.62 1.17
CA ILE A 182 17.73 13.97 1.63
C ILE A 182 16.37 14.03 2.33
N GLY A 183 15.53 13.00 2.17
CA GLY A 183 14.21 13.00 2.77
C GLY A 183 13.48 11.67 2.69
N GLU A 184 12.39 11.57 3.45
CA GLU A 184 11.40 10.51 3.35
C GLU A 184 10.00 11.11 3.55
N VAL A 185 9.08 10.85 2.61
CA VAL A 185 7.74 11.48 2.57
C VAL A 185 6.64 10.44 2.34
N ALA A 186 5.43 10.70 2.87
CA ALA A 186 4.29 9.81 2.68
C ALA A 186 3.57 10.01 1.33
N GLY A 187 3.67 11.22 0.75
CA GLY A 187 3.07 11.58 -0.54
C GLY A 187 4.03 11.38 -1.72
N ALA A 188 3.50 11.47 -2.94
CA ALA A 188 4.28 11.34 -4.17
C ALA A 188 4.84 12.67 -4.69
N SER A 189 5.29 13.52 -3.77
CA SER A 189 5.91 14.82 -4.07
C SER A 189 6.92 15.20 -3.00
N PHE A 190 7.92 15.99 -3.38
CA PHE A 190 8.97 16.46 -2.48
C PHE A 190 9.49 17.83 -2.91
N GLY A 191 9.57 18.77 -1.96
CA GLY A 191 10.24 20.05 -2.15
C GLY A 191 11.65 19.99 -1.58
N ASP A 192 12.65 20.10 -2.45
CA ASP A 192 14.06 20.14 -2.10
C ASP A 192 14.51 21.59 -1.98
N SER A 193 15.20 21.93 -0.88
CA SER A 193 15.61 23.29 -0.55
C SER A 193 17.09 23.33 -0.17
N ASP A 194 17.61 24.52 0.15
CA ASP A 194 19.01 24.75 0.47
C ASP A 194 19.98 24.36 -0.67
N LEU A 195 19.52 24.50 -1.92
CA LEU A 195 20.32 24.26 -3.12
C LEU A 195 21.19 25.46 -3.46
N ARG A 196 22.30 25.21 -4.15
CA ARG A 196 23.18 26.27 -4.65
C ARG A 196 22.65 26.79 -5.99
N PRO A 197 22.64 28.10 -6.24
CA PRO A 197 22.33 28.67 -7.54
C PRO A 197 23.22 28.15 -8.66
N GLN A 198 22.70 28.11 -9.88
CA GLN A 198 23.40 27.67 -11.10
C GLN A 198 24.11 26.32 -10.97
N THR A 199 23.51 25.39 -10.21
CA THR A 199 24.11 24.09 -9.91
C THR A 199 23.16 22.98 -10.39
N THR A 200 23.69 22.02 -11.14
CA THR A 200 22.93 20.84 -11.58
C THR A 200 22.86 19.82 -10.46
N TYR A 201 21.66 19.32 -10.23
CA TYR A 201 21.36 18.24 -9.30
C TYR A 201 20.58 17.15 -10.01
N ARG A 202 20.68 15.92 -9.48
CA ARG A 202 19.90 14.78 -9.94
C ARG A 202 19.18 14.12 -8.78
N TRP A 203 17.99 13.60 -9.03
CA TRP A 203 17.16 12.95 -8.01
C TRP A 203 16.73 11.57 -8.44
N ARG A 204 16.64 10.69 -7.46
CA ARG A 204 15.99 9.37 -7.56
C ARG A 204 15.04 9.21 -6.41
N VAL A 205 13.97 8.44 -6.62
CA VAL A 205 13.00 8.11 -5.59
C VAL A 205 12.80 6.61 -5.51
N SER A 206 12.83 6.07 -4.30
CA SER A 206 12.50 4.68 -4.02
C SER A 206 11.24 4.64 -3.17
N ALA A 207 10.31 3.74 -3.49
CA ALA A 207 9.19 3.48 -2.60
C ALA A 207 9.63 2.61 -1.41
N VAL A 208 9.03 2.83 -0.25
CA VAL A 208 9.25 2.08 0.98
C VAL A 208 7.94 1.47 1.44
N LEU A 209 7.96 0.21 1.82
CA LEU A 209 6.82 -0.52 2.34
C LEU A 209 7.23 -1.22 3.64
N LYS A 210 6.59 -0.83 4.75
CA LYS A 210 6.86 -1.40 6.10
C LYS A 210 8.36 -1.37 6.45
N GLY A 211 9.05 -0.31 6.04
CA GLY A 211 10.48 -0.10 6.28
C GLY A 211 11.42 -0.74 5.25
N ALA A 212 10.93 -1.61 4.37
CA ALA A 212 11.70 -2.19 3.27
C ALA A 212 11.66 -1.28 2.04
N GLU A 213 12.82 -0.94 1.48
CA GLU A 213 12.96 -0.09 0.29
C GLU A 213 12.98 -0.93 -0.98
N GLY A 214 12.26 -0.47 -2.01
CA GLY A 214 12.25 -1.06 -3.34
C GLY A 214 13.31 -0.46 -4.28
N PRO A 215 13.31 -0.87 -5.56
CA PRO A 215 14.17 -0.27 -6.59
C PRO A 215 13.95 1.25 -6.71
N ALA A 216 15.04 1.97 -7.02
CA ALA A 216 15.00 3.39 -7.30
C ALA A 216 14.41 3.67 -8.69
N SER A 217 13.74 4.81 -8.83
CA SER A 217 13.23 5.33 -10.11
C SER A 217 14.36 5.66 -11.09
N GLU A 218 13.97 5.92 -12.34
CA GLU A 218 14.78 6.70 -13.27
C GLU A 218 15.14 8.07 -12.67
N GLU A 219 16.22 8.66 -13.17
CA GLU A 219 16.70 9.96 -12.68
C GLU A 219 15.89 11.12 -13.26
N ALA A 220 15.57 12.08 -12.40
CA ALA A 220 15.24 13.44 -12.83
C ALA A 220 16.45 14.35 -12.62
N SER A 221 16.63 15.36 -13.48
CA SER A 221 17.74 16.30 -13.43
C SER A 221 17.25 17.72 -13.67
N ALA A 222 17.82 18.69 -12.96
CA ALA A 222 17.57 20.11 -13.15
C ALA A 222 18.76 20.93 -12.67
N THR A 223 18.90 22.12 -13.26
CA THR A 223 19.87 23.14 -12.86
C THR A 223 19.11 24.28 -12.21
N THR A 224 19.48 24.62 -10.98
CA THR A 224 18.91 25.78 -10.28
C THR A 224 19.19 27.08 -11.04
N ARG A 225 18.29 28.05 -10.91
CA ARG A 225 18.42 29.35 -11.55
C ARG A 225 19.57 30.17 -10.95
N SER A 226 19.96 31.26 -11.61
CA SER A 226 20.83 32.26 -11.00
C SER A 226 20.10 33.00 -9.88
N THR A 227 20.85 33.45 -8.87
CA THR A 227 20.29 34.25 -7.78
C THR A 227 19.65 35.51 -8.35
N PRO A 228 18.36 35.77 -8.06
CA PRO A 228 17.73 36.99 -8.51
C PRO A 228 18.42 38.20 -7.87
N PRO A 229 18.58 39.31 -8.61
CA PRO A 229 19.17 40.52 -8.06
C PRO A 229 18.35 41.03 -6.87
N ARG A 230 19.04 41.58 -5.85
CA ARG A 230 18.37 42.12 -4.65
C ARG A 230 17.42 43.24 -5.03
N CYS A 231 16.15 43.14 -4.62
CA CYS A 231 15.21 44.24 -4.75
C CYS A 231 15.42 45.23 -3.62
N ASN A 232 16.27 46.22 -3.87
CA ASN A 232 16.51 47.30 -2.91
C ASN A 232 15.30 48.27 -2.78
N HIS A 233 14.35 48.21 -3.71
CA HIS A 233 13.11 49.00 -3.70
C HIS A 233 11.93 48.11 -4.12
N PRO A 234 10.85 48.00 -3.30
CA PRO A 234 9.63 47.30 -3.71
C PRO A 234 9.01 47.96 -4.95
N GLY A 235 8.80 47.19 -6.03
CA GLY A 235 8.14 47.66 -7.25
C GLY A 235 9.04 47.88 -8.48
N THR A 236 10.37 47.77 -8.34
CA THR A 236 11.33 47.94 -9.46
C THR A 236 12.18 46.70 -9.72
N CYS A 237 11.74 45.52 -9.27
CA CYS A 237 12.48 44.28 -9.46
C CYS A 237 12.64 43.96 -10.96
N PRO A 238 13.86 43.73 -11.47
CA PRO A 238 14.07 43.25 -12.83
C PRO A 238 13.48 41.84 -12.94
N VAL A 239 12.45 41.66 -13.77
CA VAL A 239 11.93 40.35 -14.15
C VAL A 239 12.76 39.88 -15.35
N THR A 240 13.79 39.07 -15.11
CA THR A 240 14.52 38.40 -16.20
C THR A 240 13.66 37.29 -16.76
N LYS A 241 13.40 37.38 -18.08
CA LYS A 241 12.60 36.44 -18.87
C LYS A 241 13.30 35.09 -19.03
#